data_AF-A0A7J4NLT2-F1
#
_entry.id   AF-A0A7J4NLT2-F1
#
_cell.length_a   1.000
_cell.length_b   1.000
_cell.length_c   1.000
_cell.angle_alpha   90.00
_cell.angle_beta   90.00
_cell.angle_gamma   90.00
#
_symmetry.space_group_name_H-M   'P 1'
#
loop_
_entity.id
_entity.type
_entity.pdbx_description
1 polymer ?
#
loop_
_entity_poly.entity_id
_entity_poly.type
_entity_poly.pdbx_seq_one_letter_code
_entity_poly.pdbx_strand_id
1 'polypeptide(L)' 'MRNLYLTDCTDDELEKTFYTFSKPNVVEMINKYGDIEKPVALGIRMLKEVPEFRAMAASTTWALLKG' A
#
# COMPACT_ATOMS: atom_id res chain seq x y z
N MET A 1 9.25 -3.15 -6.40
CA MET A 1 7.87 -3.25 -5.87
C MET A 1 7.31 -4.67 -6.01
N ARG A 2 7.19 -5.25 -7.22
CA ARG A 2 6.60 -6.61 -7.39
C ARG A 2 7.29 -7.73 -6.60
N ASN A 3 8.62 -7.74 -6.54
CA ASN A 3 9.37 -8.79 -5.82
C ASN A 3 9.37 -8.62 -4.29
N LEU A 4 9.13 -7.42 -3.77
CA LEU A 4 9.09 -7.20 -2.32
C LEU A 4 7.78 -7.69 -1.70
N TYR A 5 6.67 -7.65 -2.46
CA TYR A 5 5.35 -8.09 -2.02
C TYR A 5 5.03 -9.56 -2.35
N LEU A 6 5.79 -10.22 -3.22
CA LEU A 6 5.52 -11.62 -3.63
C LEU A 6 6.53 -12.63 -3.10
N THR A 7 7.71 -12.21 -2.64
CA THR A 7 8.78 -13.13 -2.23
C THR A 7 9.18 -13.00 -0.76
N ASP A 8 8.91 -11.86 -0.11
CA ASP A 8 9.35 -11.55 1.26
C ASP A 8 8.20 -11.10 2.20
N CYS A 9 6.95 -11.54 1.97
CA CYS A 9 5.86 -11.28 2.91
C CYS A 9 5.11 -12.58 3.26
N THR A 10 4.68 -12.69 4.51
CA THR A 10 3.86 -13.81 4.99
C THR A 10 2.44 -13.72 4.42
N ASP A 11 1.73 -14.85 4.38
CA ASP A 11 0.32 -14.89 3.95
C ASP A 11 -0.56 -13.93 4.77
N ASP A 12 -0.31 -13.81 6.08
CA ASP A 12 -1.03 -12.87 6.95
C ASP A 12 -0.79 -11.41 6.57
N GLU A 13 0.44 -11.06 6.16
CA GLU A 13 0.78 -9.71 5.69
C GLU A 13 0.16 -9.42 4.32
N LEU A 14 0.12 -10.43 3.44
CA LEU A 14 -0.54 -10.36 2.14
C LEU A 14 -2.05 -10.17 2.31
N GLU A 15 -2.69 -10.93 3.20
CA GLU A 15 -4.12 -10.84 3.48
C GLU A 15 -4.49 -9.47 4.06
N LYS A 16 -3.72 -8.96 5.03
CA LYS A 16 -3.91 -7.60 5.56
C LYS A 16 -3.77 -6.52 4.49
N THR A 17 -2.84 -6.73 3.56
CA THR A 17 -2.65 -5.84 2.42
C THR A 17 -3.88 -5.85 1.53
N PHE A 18 -4.31 -7.03 1.08
CA PHE A 18 -5.51 -7.19 0.28
C PHE A 18 -6.75 -6.60 0.95
N TYR A 19 -6.98 -6.89 2.22
CA TYR A 19 -8.10 -6.36 2.99
C TYR A 19 -8.09 -4.83 3.03
N THR A 20 -6.91 -4.21 3.17
CA THR A 20 -6.81 -2.75 3.18
C THR A 20 -7.17 -2.15 1.83
N PHE A 21 -6.67 -2.73 0.74
CA PHE A 21 -6.93 -2.24 -0.62
C PHE A 21 -8.35 -2.55 -1.12
N SER A 22 -9.02 -3.56 -0.58
CA SER A 22 -10.40 -3.92 -0.96
C SER A 22 -11.47 -3.08 -0.26
N LYS A 23 -11.11 -2.27 0.75
CA LYS A 23 -12.06 -1.38 1.42
C LYS A 23 -12.70 -0.40 0.42
N PRO A 24 -14.03 -0.23 0.42
CA PRO A 24 -14.73 0.60 -0.57
C PRO A 24 -14.19 2.02 -0.68
N ASN A 25 -13.87 2.67 0.44
CA ASN A 25 -13.31 4.02 0.47
C ASN A 25 -11.91 4.11 -0.14
N VAL A 26 -11.12 3.02 -0.06
CA VAL A 26 -9.79 2.94 -0.66
C VAL A 26 -9.91 2.70 -2.16
N VAL A 27 -10.79 1.80 -2.58
CA VAL A 27 -11.09 1.54 -4.00
C VAL A 27 -11.61 2.82 -4.69
N GLU A 28 -12.53 3.55 -4.05
CA GLU A 28 -13.04 4.82 -4.58
C GLU A 28 -11.93 5.86 -4.73
N MET A 29 -11.04 5.98 -3.74
CA MET A 29 -9.89 6.87 -3.79
C MET A 29 -8.95 6.52 -4.95
N ILE A 30 -8.67 5.23 -5.16
CA ILE A 30 -7.85 4.75 -6.26
C ILE A 30 -8.53 5.07 -7.60
N ASN A 31 -9.83 4.81 -7.74
CA ASN A 31 -10.56 5.12 -8.98
C ASN A 31 -10.61 6.63 -9.27
N LYS A 32 -10.64 7.46 -8.23
CA LYS A 32 -10.76 8.92 -8.36
C LYS A 32 -9.42 9.63 -8.57
N TYR A 33 -8.35 9.13 -7.96
CA TYR A 33 -7.06 9.82 -7.91
C TYR A 33 -5.88 8.97 -8.41
N GLY A 34 -6.11 7.72 -8.77
CA GLY A 34 -5.11 6.79 -9.31
C GLY A 34 -4.76 7.12 -10.75
N ASP A 35 -3.92 8.13 -10.92
CA ASP A 35 -3.27 8.44 -12.19
C ASP A 35 -2.02 7.55 -12.34
N ILE A 36 -2.00 6.71 -13.38
CA ILE A 36 -0.90 5.78 -13.66
C ILE A 36 0.40 6.54 -13.95
N GLU A 37 0.32 7.75 -14.49
CA GLU A 37 1.50 8.59 -14.75
C GLU A 37 2.04 9.26 -13.47
N LYS A 38 1.22 9.35 -12.41
CA LYS A 38 1.53 10.07 -11.16
C LYS A 38 1.27 9.22 -9.90
N PRO A 39 1.94 8.06 -9.75
CA PRO A 39 1.68 7.13 -8.65
C PRO A 39 1.96 7.73 -7.26
N VAL A 40 2.87 8.70 -7.17
CA VAL A 40 3.27 9.35 -5.91
C VAL A 40 2.09 10.13 -5.28
N ALA A 41 1.25 10.76 -6.09
CA ALA A 41 0.14 11.57 -5.58
C ALA A 41 -0.89 10.71 -4.84
N LEU A 42 -1.22 9.54 -5.40
CA LEU A 42 -2.07 8.56 -4.75
C LEU A 42 -1.42 8.04 -3.46
N GLY A 43 -0.13 7.70 -3.49
CA GLY A 43 0.59 7.23 -2.29
C GLY A 43 0.57 8.23 -1.13
N ILE A 44 0.82 9.53 -1.40
CA ILE A 44 0.72 10.59 -0.38
C ILE A 44 -0.70 10.69 0.18
N ARG A 45 -1.72 10.53 -0.68
CA ARG A 45 -3.12 10.61 -0.27
C ARG A 45 -3.52 9.43 0.60
N MET A 46 -3.10 8.22 0.24
CA MET A 46 -3.31 7.02 1.04
C MET A 46 -2.64 7.12 2.41
N LEU A 47 -1.42 7.69 2.50
CA LEU A 47 -0.77 7.97 3.78
C LEU A 47 -1.58 8.93 4.65
N LYS A 48 -2.24 9.92 4.06
CA LYS A 48 -3.06 10.88 4.80
C LYS A 48 -4.39 10.27 5.25
N GLU A 49 -5.09 9.56 4.37
CA GLU A 49 -6.50 9.20 4.55
C GLU A 49 -6.73 7.74 5.00
N VAL A 50 -5.72 6.85 4.91
CA VAL A 50 -5.84 5.42 5.24
C VAL A 50 -4.84 5.04 6.34
N PRO A 51 -5.25 4.98 7.62
CA PRO A 51 -4.36 4.68 8.74
C PRO A 51 -3.60 3.35 8.58
N GLU A 52 -4.26 2.31 8.08
CA GLU A 52 -3.68 0.98 7.87
C GLU A 52 -2.57 0.99 6.81
N PHE A 53 -2.68 1.88 5.82
CA PHE A 53 -1.65 2.05 4.80
C PHE A 53 -0.36 2.65 5.38
N ARG A 54 -0.44 3.44 6.46
CA ARG A 54 0.75 4.00 7.12
C ARG A 54 1.63 2.90 7.72
N ALA A 55 1.01 1.94 8.40
CA ALA A 55 1.71 0.81 9.00
C ALA A 55 2.42 -0.03 7.92
N MET A 56 1.71 -0.30 6.82
CA MET A 56 2.26 -1.02 5.66
C MET A 56 3.40 -0.25 4.98
N ALA A 57 3.27 1.06 4.80
CA ALA A 57 4.33 1.88 4.20
C ALA A 57 5.58 1.91 5.09
N ALA A 58 5.40 1.98 6.41
CA ALA A 58 6.50 1.95 7.36
C ALA A 58 7.23 0.60 7.36
N SER A 59 6.52 -0.53 7.40
CA SER A 59 7.13 -1.86 7.36
C SER A 59 7.89 -2.10 6.06
N THR A 60 7.31 -1.70 4.93
CA THR A 60 7.94 -1.78 3.61
C THR A 60 9.23 -0.95 3.56
N THR A 61 9.20 0.28 4.08
CA THR A 61 10.38 1.15 4.15
C THR A 61 11.47 0.53 5.03
N TRP A 62 11.09 -0.09 6.14
CA TRP A 62 12.02 -0.74 7.05
C TRP A 62 12.66 -1.99 6.43
N ALA A 63 11.89 -2.77 5.67
CA ALA A 63 12.41 -3.92 4.91
C ALA A 63 13.43 -3.49 3.86
N LEU A 64 13.17 -2.39 3.14
CA LEU A 64 14.11 -1.81 2.18
C LEU A 64 15.42 -1.30 2.81
N LEU A 65 15.37 -0.85 4.07
CA LEU A 65 16.56 -0.38 4.80
C LEU A 65 17.37 -1.52 5.43
N LYS A 66 16.74 -2.69 5.65
CA LYS A 66 17.38 -3.88 6.22
C LYS A 66 17.93 -4.85 5.17
N GLY A 67 17.49 -4.72 3.91
CA GLY A 67 18.08 -5.41 2.76
C GLY A 67 19.35 -4.71 2.28
#